data_AF-A0A7Y9BN41-F1
#
_entry.id   AF-A0A7Y9BN41-F1
#
_cell.length_a   1.000
_cell.length_b   1.000
_cell.length_c   1.000
_cell.angle_alpha   90.00
_cell.angle_beta   90.00
_cell.angle_gamma   90.00
#
_symmetry.space_group_name_H-M   'P 1'
#
loop_
_entity.id
_entity.type
_entity.pdbx_description
1 polymer ?
#
loop_
_entity_poly.entity_id
_entity_poly.type
_entity_poly.pdbx_seq_one_letter_code
_entity_poly.pdbx_strand_id
1 'polypeptide(L)'
;MRTIQGLPALQASLFDQGDEIRPGPLGGMQRTPLGAGAWVDHLPGWLSGADTLFQRLAACVPWRAERRQMYEREVDVPRLLAFYEEGEILPHPVLTEARDVLTRHYAAELGEPFTTAGLCFYRDGRDSVAWHGDRIGRSATEDTMVAIVSVGDPRDLAFRPRGGGPTLLRLPLGHGDLAVMGGSCQRTMEHAVPKSTRAVGPRISIQFRPRGVR
;
A
#
# COMPACT_ATOMS: atom_id res chain seq x y z
N MET A 1 10.24 0.50 -32.43
CA MET A 1 9.17 1.16 -31.67
C MET A 1 7.92 0.31 -31.81
N ARG A 2 7.47 -0.35 -30.73
CA ARG A 2 6.20 -1.10 -30.71
C ARG A 2 5.28 -0.43 -29.71
N THR A 3 4.20 0.13 -30.23
CA THR A 3 3.10 0.77 -29.51
C THR A 3 2.29 -0.31 -28.79
N ILE A 4 2.10 -0.17 -27.48
CA ILE A 4 1.22 -1.06 -26.71
C ILE A 4 -0.19 -0.48 -26.79
N GLN A 5 -1.07 -1.11 -27.57
CA GLN A 5 -2.50 -0.86 -27.60
C GLN A 5 -3.21 -1.69 -26.51
N GLY A 6 -4.21 -1.07 -25.87
CA GLY A 6 -5.40 -1.76 -25.35
C GLY A 6 -5.33 -2.29 -23.92
N LEU A 7 -5.44 -1.42 -22.92
CA LEU A 7 -5.98 -1.81 -21.62
C LEU A 7 -7.53 -1.86 -21.75
N PRO A 8 -8.19 -2.93 -21.26
CA PRO A 8 -9.65 -2.99 -21.25
C PRO A 8 -10.19 -1.89 -20.32
N ALA A 9 -11.24 -1.21 -20.78
CA ALA A 9 -11.91 -0.14 -20.06
C ALA A 9 -12.43 -0.68 -18.72
N LEU A 10 -11.84 -0.21 -17.62
CA LEU A 10 -12.47 -0.25 -16.30
C LEU A 10 -13.83 0.42 -16.44
N GLN A 11 -14.88 -0.30 -16.07
CA GLN A 11 -16.24 0.22 -16.01
C GLN A 11 -16.27 1.33 -14.96
N ALA A 12 -16.12 2.57 -15.41
CA ALA A 12 -16.31 3.75 -14.59
C ALA A 12 -17.67 3.66 -13.92
N SER A 13 -17.69 3.74 -12.59
CA SER A 13 -18.93 3.98 -11.85
C SER A 13 -19.54 5.28 -12.38
N LEU A 14 -20.82 5.26 -12.74
CA LEU A 14 -21.56 6.40 -13.31
C LEU A 14 -21.61 7.62 -12.38
N PHE A 15 -21.05 7.52 -11.17
CA PHE A 15 -20.97 8.57 -10.17
C PHE A 15 -19.61 9.29 -10.08
N ASP A 16 -18.57 8.89 -10.82
CA ASP A 16 -17.22 9.43 -10.62
C ASP A 16 -16.72 10.43 -11.70
N GLN A 17 -17.61 10.91 -12.57
CA GLN A 17 -17.26 12.02 -13.49
C GLN A 17 -17.34 13.37 -12.76
N GLY A 18 -16.44 13.61 -11.80
CA GLY A 18 -16.34 14.91 -11.14
C GLY A 18 -15.67 14.97 -9.77
N ASP A 19 -15.23 13.86 -9.18
CA ASP A 19 -14.79 13.91 -7.78
C ASP A 19 -13.37 14.46 -7.63
N GLU A 20 -13.28 15.56 -6.88
CA GLU A 20 -12.04 16.10 -6.34
C GLU A 20 -11.24 14.98 -5.64
N ILE A 21 -9.98 14.82 -6.03
CA ILE A 21 -9.10 13.82 -5.42
C ILE A 21 -8.63 14.35 -4.06
N ARG A 22 -9.17 13.81 -2.97
CA ARG A 22 -8.85 14.26 -1.61
C ARG A 22 -9.01 13.15 -0.57
N PRO A 23 -8.24 13.18 0.53
CA PRO A 23 -8.48 12.31 1.67
C PRO A 23 -9.75 12.74 2.42
N GLY A 24 -10.53 11.77 2.87
CA GLY A 24 -11.71 11.98 3.71
C GLY A 24 -11.39 12.17 5.20
N PRO A 25 -12.40 12.37 6.04
CA PRO A 25 -12.24 12.30 7.48
C PRO A 25 -11.82 10.89 7.91
N LEU A 26 -11.00 10.78 8.96
CA LEU A 26 -10.55 9.49 9.52
C LEU A 26 -11.54 8.90 10.54
N GLY A 27 -12.71 9.52 10.70
CA GLY A 27 -13.78 8.98 11.52
C GLY A 27 -14.26 7.64 10.97
N GLY A 28 -14.57 6.69 11.86
CA GLY A 28 -15.04 5.36 11.47
C GLY A 28 -13.94 4.34 11.20
N MET A 29 -12.66 4.70 11.40
CA MET A 29 -11.54 3.76 11.38
C MET A 29 -11.80 2.55 12.29
N GLN A 30 -11.59 1.34 11.76
CA GLN A 30 -11.76 0.10 12.51
C GLN A 30 -10.40 -0.50 12.85
N ARG A 31 -10.05 -0.53 14.15
CA ARG A 31 -8.83 -1.17 14.64
C ARG A 31 -9.05 -2.66 14.87
N THR A 32 -8.23 -3.49 14.24
CA THR A 32 -8.18 -4.94 14.45
C THR A 32 -6.88 -5.32 15.15
N PRO A 33 -6.92 -5.81 16.41
CA PRO A 33 -5.75 -6.37 17.06
C PRO A 33 -5.29 -7.65 16.36
N LEU A 34 -3.97 -7.78 16.15
CA LEU A 34 -3.33 -8.97 15.58
C LEU A 34 -2.61 -9.81 16.65
N GLY A 35 -2.52 -9.31 17.89
CA GLY A 35 -1.80 -9.94 19.00
C GLY A 35 -0.39 -9.39 19.18
N ALA A 36 0.22 -9.68 20.34
CA ALA A 36 1.59 -9.23 20.70
C ALA A 36 1.82 -7.70 20.62
N GLY A 37 0.77 -6.89 20.77
CA GLY A 37 0.83 -5.43 20.63
C GLY A 37 0.77 -4.92 19.18
N ALA A 38 0.57 -5.80 18.20
CA ALA A 38 0.34 -5.44 16.80
C ALA A 38 -1.14 -5.22 16.52
N TRP A 39 -1.43 -4.28 15.64
CA TRP A 39 -2.78 -3.98 15.18
C TRP A 39 -2.76 -3.47 13.73
N VAL A 40 -3.92 -3.57 13.07
CA VAL A 40 -4.18 -2.91 11.78
C VAL A 40 -5.47 -2.10 11.86
N ASP A 41 -5.37 -0.83 11.49
CA ASP A 41 -6.53 0.05 11.28
C ASP A 41 -6.96 -0.06 9.81
N HIS A 42 -8.28 -0.07 9.55
CA HIS A 42 -8.85 -0.06 8.20
C HIS A 42 -9.98 0.95 8.10
N LEU A 43 -10.00 1.71 7.00
CA LEU A 43 -11.08 2.63 6.66
C LEU A 43 -11.40 2.50 5.16
N PRO A 44 -12.55 1.87 4.82
CA PRO A 44 -12.99 1.74 3.44
C PRO A 44 -13.27 3.09 2.77
N GLY A 45 -12.88 3.25 1.51
CA GLY A 45 -13.22 4.43 0.70
C GLY A 45 -12.75 5.76 1.29
N TRP A 46 -11.65 5.76 2.05
CA TRP A 46 -11.10 6.96 2.67
C TRP A 46 -10.71 8.03 1.65
N LEU A 47 -10.20 7.65 0.48
CA LEU A 47 -9.79 8.58 -0.57
C LEU A 47 -10.87 8.69 -1.66
N SER A 48 -11.38 9.90 -1.91
CA SER A 48 -12.25 10.19 -3.07
C SER A 48 -11.45 10.48 -4.34
N GLY A 49 -12.07 10.35 -5.52
CA GLY A 49 -11.40 10.54 -6.81
C GLY A 49 -10.29 9.52 -7.09
N ALA A 50 -10.39 8.34 -6.46
CA ALA A 50 -9.35 7.32 -6.50
C ALA A 50 -9.17 6.69 -7.90
N ASP A 51 -10.18 6.72 -8.78
CA ASP A 51 -10.03 6.27 -10.18
C ASP A 51 -9.14 7.24 -10.95
N THR A 52 -9.41 8.55 -10.80
CA THR A 52 -8.59 9.60 -11.41
C THR A 52 -7.15 9.53 -10.88
N LEU A 53 -6.97 9.32 -9.57
CA LEU A 53 -5.64 9.14 -9.00
C LEU A 53 -4.94 7.90 -9.56
N PHE A 54 -5.64 6.75 -9.61
CA PHE A 54 -5.10 5.51 -10.16
C PHE A 54 -4.60 5.72 -11.60
N GLN A 55 -5.42 6.32 -12.46
CA GLN A 55 -5.06 6.59 -13.86
C GLN A 55 -3.81 7.48 -13.97
N ARG A 56 -3.74 8.55 -13.18
CA ARG A 56 -2.58 9.47 -13.15
C ARG A 56 -1.31 8.76 -12.68
N LEU A 57 -1.38 8.02 -11.58
CA LEU A 57 -0.21 7.32 -11.05
C LEU A 57 0.26 6.21 -11.99
N ALA A 58 -0.66 5.43 -12.56
CA ALA A 58 -0.33 4.38 -13.52
C ALA A 58 0.40 4.94 -14.75
N ALA A 59 0.01 6.13 -15.22
CA ALA A 59 0.60 6.76 -16.40
C ALA A 59 1.92 7.53 -16.12
N CYS A 60 2.03 8.22 -14.99
CA CYS A 60 3.09 9.21 -14.76
C CYS A 60 4.20 8.75 -13.81
N VAL A 61 3.96 7.74 -12.96
CA VAL A 61 5.00 7.25 -12.05
C VAL A 61 6.08 6.50 -12.86
N PRO A 62 7.38 6.76 -12.63
CA PRO A 62 8.47 6.09 -13.33
C PRO A 62 8.69 4.67 -12.78
N TRP A 63 7.73 3.78 -13.05
CA TRP A 63 7.70 2.40 -12.56
C TRP A 63 8.93 1.60 -12.99
N ARG A 64 9.57 0.93 -12.02
CA ARG A 64 10.72 0.05 -12.26
C ARG A 64 10.33 -1.40 -11.97
N ALA A 65 10.67 -2.31 -12.88
CA ALA A 65 10.70 -3.73 -12.58
C ALA A 65 12.03 -4.03 -11.87
N GLU A 66 11.96 -4.67 -10.71
CA GLU A 66 13.15 -5.17 -10.02
C GLU A 66 13.34 -6.65 -10.29
N ARG A 67 14.58 -7.12 -10.18
CA ARG A 67 14.92 -8.54 -10.13
C ARG A 67 15.46 -8.87 -8.76
N ARG A 68 15.14 -10.06 -8.27
CA ARG A 68 15.71 -10.60 -7.04
C ARG A 68 16.31 -11.96 -7.30
N GLN A 69 17.46 -12.21 -6.69
CA GLN A 69 18.07 -13.53 -6.71
C GLN A 69 17.31 -14.45 -5.75
N MET A 70 16.72 -15.52 -6.27
CA MET A 70 16.13 -16.61 -5.51
C MET A 70 16.88 -17.89 -5.85
N TYR A 71 17.62 -18.43 -4.87
CA TYR A 71 18.59 -19.51 -5.07
C TYR A 71 19.61 -19.12 -6.17
N GLU A 72 19.84 -19.98 -7.16
CA GLU A 72 20.74 -19.73 -8.29
C GLU A 72 20.06 -18.99 -9.46
N ARG A 73 18.83 -18.49 -9.29
CA ARG A 73 18.04 -17.88 -10.37
C ARG A 73 17.65 -16.44 -10.06
N GLU A 74 17.81 -15.55 -11.02
CA GLU A 74 17.15 -14.23 -10.97
C GLU A 74 15.68 -14.38 -11.34
N VAL A 75 14.80 -13.90 -10.47
CA VAL A 75 13.35 -13.89 -10.67
C VAL A 75 12.88 -12.44 -10.68
N ASP A 76 12.03 -12.11 -11.65
CA ASP A 76 11.39 -10.80 -11.68
C ASP A 76 10.52 -10.63 -10.43
N VAL A 77 10.67 -9.50 -9.76
CA VAL A 77 9.76 -9.10 -8.69
C VAL A 77 8.39 -8.90 -9.34
N PRO A 78 7.35 -9.65 -8.92
CA PRO A 78 6.07 -9.64 -9.62
C PRO A 78 5.23 -8.44 -9.17
N ARG A 79 5.74 -7.23 -9.41
CA ARG A 79 5.10 -5.91 -9.28
C ARG A 79 6.11 -4.85 -9.73
N LEU A 80 5.63 -3.69 -10.18
CA LEU A 80 6.49 -2.56 -10.44
C LEU A 80 6.60 -1.66 -9.21
N LEU A 81 7.73 -0.98 -9.06
CA LEU A 81 8.08 -0.22 -7.86
C LEU A 81 8.50 1.20 -8.21
N ALA A 82 8.19 2.13 -7.33
CA ALA A 82 8.79 3.46 -7.27
C ALA A 82 8.93 3.85 -5.80
N PHE A 83 9.99 4.56 -5.45
CA PHE A 83 10.24 5.00 -4.09
C PHE A 83 10.57 6.49 -4.12
N TYR A 84 10.04 7.22 -3.15
CA TYR A 84 10.26 8.65 -2.95
C TYR A 84 10.84 8.85 -1.54
N GLU A 85 12.04 9.39 -1.50
CA GLU A 85 12.77 9.71 -0.27
C GLU A 85 12.15 10.93 0.44
N GLU A 86 12.58 11.17 1.68
CA GLU A 86 12.14 12.34 2.43
C GLU A 86 12.50 13.64 1.70
N GLY A 87 11.52 14.51 1.53
CA GLY A 87 11.67 15.80 0.84
C GLY A 87 11.48 15.74 -0.68
N GLU A 88 11.35 14.56 -1.28
CA GLU A 88 11.03 14.45 -2.70
C GLU A 88 9.58 14.83 -3.00
N ILE A 89 9.36 15.41 -4.18
CA ILE A 89 8.02 15.75 -4.66
C ILE A 89 7.29 14.47 -5.03
N LEU A 90 6.19 14.18 -4.33
CA LEU A 90 5.33 13.04 -4.63
C LEU A 90 4.60 13.23 -5.97
N PRO A 91 4.29 12.13 -6.69
CA PRO A 91 3.78 12.18 -8.07
C PRO A 91 2.36 12.77 -8.19
N HIS A 92 1.69 13.01 -7.06
CA HIS A 92 0.44 13.76 -7.00
C HIS A 92 0.34 14.50 -5.66
N PRO A 93 -0.11 15.77 -5.62
CA PRO A 93 -0.23 16.55 -4.39
C PRO A 93 -1.06 15.87 -3.28
N VAL A 94 -2.11 15.14 -3.66
CA VAL A 94 -2.95 14.39 -2.70
C VAL A 94 -2.18 13.37 -1.87
N LEU A 95 -1.05 12.84 -2.37
CA LEU A 95 -0.24 11.90 -1.61
C LEU A 95 0.48 12.62 -0.47
N THR A 96 0.93 13.85 -0.69
CA THR A 96 1.49 14.71 0.35
C THR A 96 0.41 15.05 1.37
N GLU A 97 -0.79 15.41 0.91
CA GLU A 97 -1.93 15.70 1.79
C GLU A 97 -2.32 14.49 2.64
N ALA A 98 -2.45 13.30 2.03
CA ALA A 98 -2.76 12.06 2.73
C ALA A 98 -1.71 11.74 3.80
N ARG A 99 -0.42 11.83 3.46
CA ARG A 99 0.69 11.63 4.39
C ARG A 99 0.61 12.60 5.58
N ASP A 100 0.30 13.87 5.32
CA ASP A 100 0.26 14.90 6.35
C ASP A 100 -0.99 14.76 7.25
N VAL A 101 -2.14 14.36 6.68
CA VAL A 101 -3.35 14.01 7.45
C VAL A 101 -3.08 12.84 8.38
N LEU A 102 -2.47 11.77 7.87
CA LEU A 102 -2.11 10.58 8.66
C LEU A 102 -1.07 10.89 9.73
N THR A 103 -0.07 11.72 9.40
CA THR A 103 0.93 12.20 10.35
C THR A 103 0.26 12.92 11.53
N ARG A 104 -0.67 13.84 11.27
CA ARG A 104 -1.39 14.55 12.33
C ARG A 104 -2.25 13.61 13.16
N HIS A 105 -2.93 12.66 12.52
CA HIS A 105 -3.82 11.74 13.21
C HIS A 105 -3.08 10.81 14.18
N TYR A 106 -1.95 10.24 13.75
CA TYR A 106 -1.18 9.31 14.54
C TYR A 106 -0.10 9.97 15.41
N ALA A 107 0.00 11.31 15.45
CA ALA A 107 1.08 12.03 16.13
C ALA A 107 1.28 11.61 17.60
N ALA A 108 0.19 11.36 18.34
CA ALA A 108 0.26 10.97 19.75
C ALA A 108 0.71 9.51 19.95
N GLU A 109 0.47 8.63 18.97
CA GLU A 109 0.79 7.20 19.07
C GLU A 109 2.14 6.87 18.42
N LEU A 110 2.45 7.50 17.28
CA LEU A 110 3.69 7.31 16.54
C LEU A 110 4.82 8.21 17.05
N GLY A 111 4.50 9.43 17.51
CA GLY A 111 5.50 10.40 18.01
C GLY A 111 6.40 11.03 16.95
N GLU A 112 6.27 10.64 15.68
CA GLU A 112 7.06 11.13 14.55
C GLU A 112 6.21 11.18 13.25
N PRO A 113 6.62 11.94 12.22
CA PRO A 113 5.88 12.01 10.97
C PRO A 113 6.15 10.82 10.04
N PHE A 114 5.21 10.55 9.14
CA PHE A 114 5.53 9.81 7.92
C PHE A 114 6.32 10.73 6.97
N THR A 115 7.41 10.23 6.39
CA THR A 115 8.38 11.04 5.65
C THR A 115 8.63 10.54 4.23
N THR A 116 8.59 9.23 4.01
CA THR A 116 8.84 8.60 2.70
C THR A 116 7.57 7.99 2.09
N ALA A 117 7.61 7.71 0.78
CA ALA A 117 6.52 7.00 0.09
C ALA A 117 7.06 5.91 -0.83
N GLY A 118 6.62 4.67 -0.61
CA GLY A 118 6.85 3.53 -1.51
C GLY A 118 5.59 3.18 -2.28
N LEU A 119 5.68 3.11 -3.61
CA LEU A 119 4.58 2.74 -4.48
C LEU A 119 4.82 1.36 -5.08
N CYS A 120 3.80 0.50 -5.04
CA CYS A 120 3.79 -0.82 -5.66
C CYS A 120 2.64 -0.90 -6.67
N PHE A 121 2.95 -1.18 -7.94
CA PHE A 121 1.95 -1.41 -8.98
C PHE A 121 1.82 -2.89 -9.30
N TYR A 122 0.69 -3.47 -8.94
CA TYR A 122 0.28 -4.83 -9.27
C TYR A 122 -0.56 -4.76 -10.54
N ARG A 123 -0.03 -5.27 -11.66
CA ARG A 123 -0.67 -5.13 -12.98
C ARG A 123 -1.90 -6.04 -13.13
N ASP A 124 -1.89 -7.19 -12.46
CA ASP A 124 -2.97 -8.16 -12.44
C ASP A 124 -2.89 -9.08 -11.20
N GLY A 125 -3.72 -10.13 -11.17
CA GLY A 125 -3.73 -11.16 -10.12
C GLY A 125 -2.45 -12.00 -10.00
N ARG A 126 -1.56 -11.99 -11.00
CA ARG A 126 -0.29 -12.73 -10.99
C ARG A 126 0.81 -11.96 -10.27
N ASP A 127 0.72 -10.64 -10.25
CA ASP A 127 1.57 -9.78 -9.43
C ASP A 127 1.25 -9.99 -7.94
N SER A 128 2.30 -10.03 -7.11
CA SER A 128 2.22 -10.41 -5.69
C SER A 128 3.40 -9.89 -4.87
N VAL A 129 3.28 -10.01 -3.56
CA VAL A 129 4.43 -9.97 -2.65
C VAL A 129 4.29 -11.11 -1.65
N ALA A 130 5.34 -11.91 -1.51
CA ALA A 130 5.39 -13.01 -0.56
C ALA A 130 5.37 -12.48 0.89
N TRP A 131 5.16 -13.38 1.83
CA TRP A 131 5.24 -13.06 3.26
C TRP A 131 6.56 -12.39 3.61
N HIS A 132 6.48 -11.19 4.17
CA HIS A 132 7.62 -10.40 4.63
C HIS A 132 7.20 -9.49 5.78
N GLY A 133 8.15 -8.93 6.51
CA GLY A 133 7.92 -7.73 7.30
C GLY A 133 8.75 -6.58 6.74
N ASP A 134 8.37 -5.34 7.03
CA ASP A 134 9.16 -4.15 6.74
C ASP A 134 10.30 -4.11 7.75
N ARG A 135 11.42 -4.78 7.46
CA ARG A 135 12.51 -5.03 8.41
C ARG A 135 13.79 -4.29 8.04
N ILE A 136 13.76 -3.39 7.06
CA ILE A 136 14.94 -2.60 6.70
C ILE A 136 14.94 -1.34 7.57
N GLY A 137 15.98 -1.21 8.40
CA GLY A 137 16.14 -0.07 9.30
C GLY A 137 15.42 -0.27 10.64
N ARG A 138 14.87 0.82 11.19
CA ARG A 138 14.37 0.91 12.58
C ARG A 138 13.22 -0.06 12.88
N SER A 139 12.38 -0.36 11.90
CA SER A 139 11.25 -1.27 12.02
C SER A 139 11.64 -2.73 12.34
N ALA A 140 12.92 -3.09 12.22
CA ALA A 140 13.43 -4.37 12.70
C ALA A 140 13.42 -4.50 14.23
N THR A 141 13.56 -3.38 14.96
CA THR A 141 13.80 -3.34 16.41
C THR A 141 12.84 -2.44 17.17
N GLU A 142 12.21 -1.47 16.50
CA GLU A 142 11.32 -0.47 17.09
C GLU A 142 9.88 -0.64 16.59
N ASP A 143 8.93 -0.20 17.40
CA ASP A 143 7.51 -0.14 17.01
C ASP A 143 7.30 1.08 16.11
N THR A 144 6.98 0.82 14.85
CA THR A 144 6.80 1.85 13.81
C THR A 144 5.46 1.64 13.11
N MET A 145 4.98 2.66 12.42
CA MET A 145 3.77 2.56 11.60
C MET A 145 4.07 2.52 10.10
N VAL A 146 3.20 1.86 9.35
CA VAL A 146 3.18 1.91 7.88
C VAL A 146 1.74 2.11 7.46
N ALA A 147 1.46 3.22 6.78
CA ALA A 147 0.13 3.53 6.27
C ALA A 147 0.05 3.23 4.78
N ILE A 148 -1.04 2.62 4.34
CA ILE A 148 -1.26 2.15 2.97
C ILE A 148 -2.56 2.73 2.45
N VAL A 149 -2.48 3.50 1.37
CA VAL A 149 -3.64 3.87 0.54
C VAL A 149 -3.66 2.97 -0.68
N SER A 150 -4.82 2.36 -0.94
CA SER A 150 -5.02 1.41 -2.05
C SER A 150 -5.92 2.03 -3.10
N VAL A 151 -5.49 2.02 -4.37
CA VAL A 151 -6.32 2.45 -5.51
C VAL A 151 -6.26 1.41 -6.63
N GLY A 152 -7.32 1.31 -7.42
CA GLY A 152 -7.54 0.22 -8.39
C GLY A 152 -8.26 -0.99 -7.79
N ASP A 153 -8.07 -2.16 -8.38
CA ASP A 153 -8.84 -3.37 -8.06
C ASP A 153 -8.54 -3.93 -6.66
N PRO A 154 -9.55 -4.50 -5.95
CA PRO A 154 -9.36 -5.03 -4.61
C PRO A 154 -8.36 -6.18 -4.54
N ARG A 155 -7.48 -6.16 -3.52
CA ARG A 155 -6.56 -7.26 -3.20
C ARG A 155 -6.46 -7.48 -1.70
N ASP A 156 -6.33 -8.75 -1.31
CA ASP A 156 -6.07 -9.11 0.08
C ASP A 156 -4.68 -8.61 0.51
N LEU A 157 -4.65 -7.84 1.60
CA LEU A 157 -3.50 -7.71 2.48
C LEU A 157 -3.64 -8.75 3.58
N ALA A 158 -2.82 -9.80 3.54
CA ALA A 158 -2.88 -10.90 4.47
C ALA A 158 -1.82 -10.74 5.57
N PHE A 159 -2.12 -11.19 6.79
CA PHE A 159 -1.26 -11.11 7.97
C PHE A 159 -1.08 -12.47 8.65
N ARG A 160 0.12 -12.75 9.14
CA ARG A 160 0.45 -13.93 9.96
C ARG A 160 1.54 -13.61 10.99
N PRO A 161 1.73 -14.43 12.04
CA PRO A 161 2.86 -14.25 12.95
C PRO A 161 4.19 -14.37 12.21
N ARG A 162 5.18 -13.62 12.68
CA ARG A 162 6.56 -13.75 12.22
C ARG A 162 7.10 -15.15 12.51
N GLY A 163 7.88 -15.69 11.58
CA GLY A 163 8.42 -17.05 11.67
C GLY A 163 7.46 -18.12 11.15
N GLY A 164 6.25 -17.72 10.71
CA GLY A 164 5.24 -18.61 10.16
C GLY A 164 4.05 -18.82 11.08
N GLY A 165 3.17 -19.73 10.68
CA GLY A 165 1.90 -19.98 11.35
C GLY A 165 0.68 -19.68 10.47
N PRO A 166 -0.54 -19.85 11.01
CA PRO A 166 -1.76 -19.59 10.27
C PRO A 166 -1.90 -18.11 9.91
N THR A 167 -2.61 -17.84 8.82
CA THR A 167 -3.05 -16.48 8.50
C THR A 167 -4.05 -16.03 9.57
N LEU A 168 -3.76 -14.92 10.25
CA LEU A 168 -4.62 -14.35 11.28
C LEU A 168 -5.71 -13.47 10.69
N LEU A 169 -5.38 -12.74 9.62
CA LEU A 169 -6.29 -11.82 8.96
C LEU A 169 -6.03 -11.80 7.45
N ARG A 170 -7.11 -11.77 6.68
CA ARG A 170 -7.10 -11.37 5.27
C ARG A 170 -7.97 -10.13 5.16
N LEU A 171 -7.35 -8.99 4.93
CA LEU A 171 -8.03 -7.72 4.81
C LEU A 171 -8.18 -7.38 3.31
N PRO A 172 -9.38 -7.46 2.73
CA PRO A 172 -9.60 -7.00 1.36
C PRO A 172 -9.43 -5.48 1.32
N LEU A 173 -8.39 -4.98 0.64
CA LEU A 173 -8.20 -3.56 0.43
C LEU A 173 -8.78 -3.16 -0.91
N GLY A 174 -9.91 -2.46 -0.85
CA GLY A 174 -10.63 -1.94 -2.00
C GLY A 174 -10.04 -0.65 -2.56
N HIS A 175 -10.84 -0.07 -3.44
CA HIS A 175 -10.53 1.18 -4.13
C HIS A 175 -10.75 2.38 -3.20
N GLY A 176 -9.70 3.18 -2.98
CA GLY A 176 -9.73 4.32 -2.05
C GLY A 176 -9.55 3.93 -0.58
N ASP A 177 -9.35 2.65 -0.27
CA ASP A 177 -9.21 2.18 1.11
C ASP A 177 -7.89 2.63 1.74
N LEU A 178 -7.95 2.91 3.04
CA LEU A 178 -6.81 3.12 3.92
C LEU A 178 -6.62 1.90 4.82
N ALA A 179 -5.37 1.44 4.99
CA ALA A 179 -4.99 0.59 6.09
C ALA A 179 -3.71 1.07 6.77
N VAL A 180 -3.63 1.01 8.10
CA VAL A 180 -2.44 1.39 8.86
C VAL A 180 -2.01 0.26 9.76
N MET A 181 -0.79 -0.21 9.59
CA MET A 181 -0.16 -1.24 10.40
C MET A 181 0.66 -0.57 11.50
N GLY A 182 0.36 -0.81 12.77
CA GLY A 182 1.05 -0.15 13.88
C GLY A 182 1.28 -1.00 15.11
N GLY A 183 1.76 -0.34 16.17
CA GLY A 183 2.32 -1.01 17.34
C GLY A 183 3.50 -1.90 16.94
N SER A 184 3.52 -3.14 17.44
CA SER A 184 4.61 -4.08 17.15
C SER A 184 4.51 -4.77 15.78
N CYS A 185 3.58 -4.37 14.91
CA CYS A 185 3.23 -5.10 13.69
C CYS A 185 4.44 -5.39 12.79
N GLN A 186 5.31 -4.41 12.54
CA GLN A 186 6.48 -4.62 11.65
C GLN A 186 7.49 -5.63 12.22
N ARG A 187 7.55 -5.76 13.55
CA ARG A 187 8.45 -6.67 14.26
C ARG A 187 7.88 -8.07 14.41
N THR A 188 6.59 -8.17 14.72
CA THR A 188 5.94 -9.41 15.18
C THR A 188 5.07 -10.09 14.12
N MET A 189 4.73 -9.38 13.04
CA MET A 189 3.90 -9.91 11.95
C MET A 189 4.68 -9.99 10.64
N GLU A 190 4.21 -10.86 9.76
CA GLU A 190 4.50 -10.85 8.34
C GLU A 190 3.22 -10.56 7.58
N HIS A 191 3.33 -9.80 6.49
CA HIS A 191 2.25 -9.50 5.60
C HIS A 191 2.58 -9.87 4.15
N ALA A 192 1.53 -10.06 3.35
CA ALA A 192 1.64 -10.45 1.95
C ALA A 192 0.47 -9.89 1.14
N VAL A 193 0.71 -9.76 -0.17
CA VAL A 193 -0.36 -9.64 -1.17
C VAL A 193 -0.30 -10.90 -2.03
N PRO A 194 -1.08 -11.94 -1.69
CA PRO A 194 -1.04 -13.22 -2.40
C PRO A 194 -1.50 -13.08 -3.85
N LYS A 195 -1.02 -13.96 -4.74
CA LYS A 195 -1.58 -14.09 -6.08
C LYS A 195 -3.08 -14.39 -6.01
N SER A 196 -3.84 -13.84 -6.94
CA SER A 196 -5.26 -14.12 -7.10
C SER A 196 -5.48 -15.03 -8.31
N THR A 197 -6.27 -16.08 -8.15
CA THR A 197 -6.78 -16.89 -9.27
C THR A 197 -8.05 -16.28 -9.88
N ARG A 198 -8.67 -15.31 -9.21
CA ARG A 198 -9.79 -14.54 -9.76
C ARG A 198 -9.27 -13.55 -10.79
N ALA A 199 -10.07 -13.29 -11.82
CA ALA A 199 -9.82 -12.19 -12.74
C ALA A 199 -9.94 -10.87 -11.97
N VAL A 200 -8.80 -10.27 -11.65
CA VAL A 200 -8.69 -8.96 -11.01
C VAL A 200 -7.80 -8.08 -11.88
N GLY A 201 -8.20 -6.84 -12.00
CA GLY A 201 -7.49 -5.78 -12.68
C GLY A 201 -6.29 -5.24 -11.88
N PRO A 202 -5.77 -4.11 -12.35
CA PRO A 202 -4.57 -3.49 -11.78
C PRO A 202 -4.84 -2.75 -10.46
N ARG A 203 -3.85 -2.73 -9.56
CA ARG A 203 -3.89 -2.07 -8.24
C ARG A 203 -2.58 -1.34 -7.95
N ILE A 204 -2.67 -0.13 -7.41
CA ILE A 204 -1.52 0.61 -6.84
C ILE A 204 -1.66 0.68 -5.32
N SER A 205 -0.57 0.32 -4.64
CA SER A 205 -0.41 0.46 -3.19
C SER A 205 0.54 1.62 -2.91
N ILE A 206 0.06 2.68 -2.28
CA ILE A 206 0.87 3.82 -1.83
C ILE A 206 1.14 3.63 -0.34
N GLN A 207 2.41 3.54 0.04
CA GLN A 207 2.82 3.21 1.41
C GLN A 207 3.65 4.35 2.00
N PHE A 208 3.15 4.98 3.06
CA PHE A 208 3.85 6.01 3.81
C PHE A 208 4.56 5.42 5.01
N ARG A 209 5.81 5.82 5.24
CA ARG A 209 6.67 5.30 6.32
C ARG A 209 7.40 6.43 7.05
N PRO A 210 7.67 6.27 8.36
CA PRO A 210 8.56 7.15 9.11
C PRO A 210 10.01 7.07 8.61
N ARG A 211 10.87 7.92 9.17
CA ARG A 211 12.28 7.96 8.78
C ARG A 211 12.99 6.67 9.18
N GLY A 212 13.76 6.11 8.24
CA GLY A 212 14.56 4.91 8.49
C GLY A 212 13.75 3.61 8.54
N VAL A 213 12.56 3.58 7.94
CA VAL A 213 11.71 2.38 7.81
C VAL A 213 11.56 2.03 6.32
N ARG A 214 11.87 0.80 5.93
CA ARG A 214 11.77 0.31 4.54
C ARG A 214 11.45 -1.19 4.43
#